data_AF-A0A7Y4SZ27-F1
#
_entry.id   AF-A0A7Y4SZ27-F1
#
_cell.length_a   1.000
_cell.length_b   1.000
_cell.length_c   1.000
_cell.angle_alpha   90.00
_cell.angle_beta   90.00
_cell.angle_gamma   90.00
#
_symmetry.space_group_name_H-M   'P 1'
#
loop_
_entity.id
_entity.type
_entity.pdbx_description
1 polymer ?
#
loop_
_entity_poly.entity_id
_entity_poly.type
_entity_poly.pdbx_seq_one_letter_code
_entity_poly.pdbx_strand_id
1 'polypeptide(L)' 'MVSLLMLKHIRNLSDESEVEQWSENMYYQYFSGEKFFATKAPCEASELVHIRN' A
#
# COMPACT_ATOMS: atom_id res chain seq x y z
N MET A 1 -3.50 0.04 6.17
CA MET A 1 -3.06 1.46 6.04
C MET A 1 -1.73 1.73 6.73
N VAL A 2 -1.50 1.32 7.99
CA VAL A 2 -0.18 1.49 8.65
C VAL A 2 0.96 0.80 7.89
N SER A 3 0.71 -0.42 7.39
CA SER A 3 1.67 -1.17 6.57
C SER A 3 2.09 -0.42 5.29
N LEU A 4 1.13 0.24 4.64
CA LEU A 4 1.39 1.07 3.46
C LEU A 4 2.27 2.27 3.84
N LEU A 5 1.92 3.02 4.89
CA LEU A 5 2.77 4.13 5.34
C LEU A 5 4.22 3.71 5.67
N MET A 6 4.42 2.50 6.19
CA MET A 6 5.76 1.93 6.40
C MET A 6 6.45 1.56 5.09
N LEU A 7 5.76 0.89 4.16
CA LEU A 7 6.27 0.55 2.84
C LEU A 7 6.67 1.81 2.07
N LYS A 8 5.85 2.86 2.12
CA LYS A 8 6.16 4.19 1.59
C LYS A 8 7.47 4.73 2.15
N HIS A 9 7.66 4.68 3.47
CA HIS A 9 8.86 5.20 4.11
C HIS A 9 10.12 4.41 3.72
N ILE A 10 10.02 3.09 3.60
CA ILE A 10 11.13 2.21 3.23
C ILE A 10 11.51 2.36 1.75
N ARG A 11 10.51 2.51 0.87
CA ARG A 11 10.71 2.49 -0.60
C ARG A 11 10.81 3.88 -1.21
N ASN A 12 10.38 4.91 -0.49
CA ASN A 12 10.34 6.30 -0.93
C ASN A 12 9.62 6.47 -2.28
N LEU A 13 8.47 5.82 -2.42
CA LEU A 13 7.59 5.88 -3.60
C LEU A 13 6.47 6.91 -3.39
N SER A 14 5.79 7.31 -4.49
CA SER A 14 4.56 8.11 -4.39
C SER A 14 3.40 7.27 -3.86
N ASP A 15 2.36 7.93 -3.37
CA ASP A 15 1.15 7.27 -2.86
C ASP A 15 0.48 6.41 -3.94
N GLU A 16 0.45 6.89 -5.19
CA GLU A 16 -0.14 6.18 -6.32
C GLU A 16 0.66 4.92 -6.69
N SER A 17 1.99 5.06 -6.84
CA SER A 17 2.85 3.93 -7.20
C SER A 17 2.90 2.87 -6.11
N GLU A 18 2.75 3.26 -4.85
CA GLU A 18 2.70 2.31 -3.73
C GLU A 18 1.41 1.47 -3.75
N VAL A 19 0.26 2.14 -3.93
CA VAL A 19 -1.06 1.48 -4.02
C VAL A 19 -1.14 0.56 -5.23
N GLU A 20 -0.60 0.98 -6.37
CA GLU A 20 -0.52 0.14 -7.58
C GLU A 20 0.37 -1.09 -7.36
N GLN A 21 1.61 -0.89 -6.87
CA GLN A 21 2.53 -2.00 -6.59
C GLN A 21 2.01 -2.95 -5.52
N TRP A 22 1.20 -2.48 -4.57
CA TRP A 22 0.57 -3.38 -3.59
C TRP A 22 -0.31 -4.41 -4.27
N SER A 23 -1.09 -4.00 -5.27
CA SER A 23 -1.98 -4.90 -6.02
C SER A 23 -1.24 -5.91 -6.90
N GLU A 24 -0.02 -5.57 -7.33
CA GLU A 24 0.82 -6.41 -8.19
C GLU A 24 1.78 -7.31 -7.39
N ASN A 25 2.12 -6.93 -6.16
CA ASN A 25 3.17 -7.57 -5.38
C ASN A 25 2.63 -8.34 -4.16
N MET A 26 2.66 -9.67 -4.23
CA MET A 26 2.25 -10.54 -3.12
C MET A 26 2.99 -10.28 -1.81
N TYR A 27 4.24 -9.81 -1.84
CA TYR A 27 5.01 -9.52 -0.63
C TYR A 27 4.45 -8.31 0.11
N TYR A 28 3.93 -7.31 -0.62
CA TYR A 28 3.35 -6.11 -0.02
C TYR A 28 2.00 -6.41 0.61
N GLN A 29 1.21 -7.27 -0.05
CA GLN A 29 -0.06 -7.76 0.48
C GLN A 29 0.16 -8.58 1.75
N TYR A 30 1.10 -9.53 1.71
CA TYR A 30 1.46 -10.33 2.87
C TYR A 30 1.98 -9.47 4.04
N PHE A 31 2.86 -8.49 3.77
CA PHE A 31 3.33 -7.54 4.78
C PHE A 31 2.19 -6.71 5.38
N SER A 32 1.16 -6.43 4.59
CA SER A 32 -0.05 -5.74 5.05
C SER A 32 -1.02 -6.63 5.84
N GLY A 33 -0.72 -7.93 5.96
CA GLY A 33 -1.53 -8.90 6.70
C GLY A 33 -2.53 -9.67 5.85
N GLU A 34 -2.48 -9.52 4.51
CA GLU A 34 -3.35 -10.28 3.63
C GLU A 34 -2.96 -11.76 3.59
N LYS A 35 -3.98 -12.63 3.69
CA LYS A 35 -3.81 -14.08 3.65
C LYS A 35 -4.00 -14.66 2.26
N PHE A 36 -4.68 -13.92 1.39
CA PHE A 36 -5.00 -14.30 0.03
C PHE A 36 -4.59 -13.16 -0.90
N PHE A 37 -4.21 -13.51 -2.13
CA PHE A 37 -3.83 -12.52 -3.12
C PHE A 37 -5.07 -11.74 -3.58
N ALA A 38 -5.00 -10.42 -3.48
CA ALA A 38 -6.02 -9.48 -3.93
C ALA A 38 -5.48 -8.66 -5.10
N THR A 39 -6.20 -8.66 -6.23
CA THR A 39 -5.85 -7.86 -7.42
C THR A 39 -6.37 -6.43 -7.35
N LYS A 40 -7.22 -6.12 -6.37
CA LYS A 40 -7.80 -4.78 -6.20
C LYS A 40 -6.86 -3.92 -5.35
N ALA A 41 -6.75 -2.64 -5.70
CA ALA A 41 -6.10 -1.64 -4.85
C ALA A 41 -6.70 -1.67 -3.41
N PRO A 42 -5.85 -1.55 -2.38
CA PRO A 42 -6.28 -1.63 -0.99
C PRO A 42 -7.07 -0.40 -0.53
N CYS A 43 -6.79 0.77 -1.11
CA CYS A 43 -7.46 2.05 -0.86
C CYS A 43 -7.20 3.01 -2.03
N GLU A 44 -7.91 4.14 -2.07
CA GLU A 44 -7.55 5.23 -2.97
C GLU A 44 -6.24 5.89 -2.50
N ALA A 45 -5.35 6.24 -3.43
CA ALA A 45 -4.05 6.86 -3.10
C ALA A 45 -4.20 8.18 -2.32
N SER A 46 -5.29 8.92 -2.55
CA SER A 46 -5.62 10.15 -1.83
C SER A 46 -5.84 9.92 -0.33
N GLU A 47 -6.31 8.73 0.08
CA GLU A 47 -6.52 8.40 1.49
C GLU A 47 -5.20 8.35 2.29
N LEU A 48 -4.08 8.02 1.64
CA LEU A 48 -2.75 8.03 2.27
C LEU A 48 -2.26 9.45 2.60
N VAL A 49 -2.78 10.47 1.90
CA VAL A 49 -2.53 11.88 2.22
C VAL A 49 -3.35 12.30 3.44
N HIS A 50 -4.60 11.85 3.54
CA HIS A 50 -5.51 12.24 4.61
C HIS A 50 -5.11 11.69 5.99
N ILE A 51 -4.41 10.56 6.05
CA ILE A 51 -3.97 9.95 7.32
C ILE A 51 -2.74 10.65 7.93
N ARG A 52 -2.01 11.46 7.15
CA ARG A 52 -0.85 12.21 7.64
C ARG A 52 -1.21 13.50 8.39
N ASN A 53 -2.48 13.93 8.35
CA ASN A 53 -2.99 15.12 9.04
C ASN A 53 -3.89 14.73 10.21
#